data_AF-U4TAB1-F1
#
_entry.id   AF-U4TAB1-F1
#
_cell.length_a   1.000
_cell.length_b   1.000
_cell.length_c   1.000
_cell.angle_alpha   90.00
_cell.angle_beta   90.00
_cell.angle_gamma   90.00
#
_symmetry.space_group_name_H-M   'P 1'
#
loop_
_entity.id
_entity.type
_entity.pdbx_description
1 polymer ?
#
loop_
_entity_poly.entity_id
_entity_poly.type
_entity_poly.pdbx_seq_one_letter_code
_entity_poly.pdbx_strand_id
1 'polypeptide(L)'
;MKAAEKYRRVFGSISHLKDQISWTTGLSNMVEFLVWEPQRILGISKKQYVRQIIEWAIHPELEGKNLEEVEQSVIKKLTLKMTESEQLETYSMQMVGICNAREAIRRVKFFSEDYLNKEFDIFLSLCSDVYLDLFYQQFITFEPSGLWSTHGNSGIFESSTELKAMYMDNLAYNHQLNVLVANELKFSGRKNPDQLLKYCLMYEHLLEKGFIDKGAKFLLLFIGGNALEHNKQRLVDRELALCHKRAKKYQHLLRKELLEIVDHLEVASITWSSLIEFNNRYLAENDTCQVEQKLLQGFNQSLQSKSFMNLSL
;
A
#
# COMPACT_ATOMS: atom_id res chain seq x y z
N MET A 1 -16.39 -23.28 -10.48
CA MET A 1 -15.99 -22.68 -9.19
C MET A 1 -15.29 -21.36 -9.49
N LYS A 2 -15.78 -20.25 -8.96
CA LYS A 2 -15.20 -18.91 -9.23
C LYS A 2 -13.81 -18.81 -8.58
N ALA A 3 -12.91 -18.00 -9.14
CA ALA A 3 -11.54 -17.86 -8.61
C ALA A 3 -11.52 -17.48 -7.10
N ALA A 4 -12.43 -16.60 -6.68
CA ALA A 4 -12.60 -16.21 -5.28
C ALA A 4 -12.95 -17.39 -4.35
N GLU A 5 -13.81 -18.33 -4.79
CA GLU A 5 -14.16 -19.52 -3.99
C GLU A 5 -12.96 -20.45 -3.78
N LYS A 6 -12.12 -20.59 -4.82
CA LYS A 6 -10.88 -21.36 -4.71
C LYS A 6 -9.92 -20.71 -3.72
N TYR A 7 -9.78 -19.38 -3.78
CA TYR A 7 -8.94 -18.62 -2.87
C TYR A 7 -9.41 -18.76 -1.42
N ARG A 8 -10.71 -18.53 -1.15
CA ARG A 8 -11.30 -18.64 0.19
C ARG A 8 -11.12 -20.00 0.84
N ARG A 9 -11.14 -21.09 0.05
CA ARG A 9 -10.89 -22.45 0.56
C ARG A 9 -9.46 -22.68 1.03
N VAL A 10 -8.49 -21.95 0.48
CA VAL A 10 -7.06 -22.13 0.78
C VAL A 10 -6.61 -21.17 1.86
N PHE A 11 -7.02 -19.91 1.77
CA PHE A 11 -6.53 -18.83 2.62
C PHE A 11 -7.55 -18.34 3.66
N GLY A 12 -8.78 -18.86 3.62
CA GLY A 12 -9.88 -18.41 4.46
C GLY A 12 -10.57 -17.16 3.92
N SER A 13 -11.46 -16.61 4.74
CA SER A 13 -12.21 -15.40 4.44
C SER A 13 -12.51 -14.65 5.72
N ILE A 14 -12.67 -13.35 5.63
CA ILE A 14 -13.28 -12.54 6.68
C ILE A 14 -14.74 -12.29 6.35
N SER A 15 -15.56 -12.18 7.38
CA SER A 15 -16.99 -11.87 7.27
C SER A 15 -17.31 -10.47 7.77
N HIS A 16 -16.42 -9.91 8.59
CA HIS A 16 -16.54 -8.58 9.15
C HIS A 16 -15.14 -7.99 9.33
N LEU A 17 -15.02 -6.65 9.32
CA LEU A 17 -13.73 -6.03 9.59
C LEU A 17 -13.25 -6.22 11.02
N LYS A 18 -14.09 -6.68 11.96
CA LYS A 18 -13.68 -6.98 13.34
C LYS A 18 -12.86 -8.26 13.44
N ASP A 19 -12.91 -9.08 12.39
CA ASP A 19 -12.21 -10.36 12.34
C ASP A 19 -10.71 -10.07 12.27
N GLN A 20 -9.95 -10.52 13.27
CA GLN A 20 -8.52 -10.30 13.31
C GLN A 20 -7.82 -11.14 12.25
N ILE A 21 -6.93 -10.51 11.48
CA ILE A 21 -6.03 -11.21 10.57
C ILE A 21 -4.66 -11.29 11.23
N SER A 22 -4.08 -12.49 11.27
CA SER A 22 -2.72 -12.66 11.79
C SER A 22 -1.73 -11.81 10.99
N TRP A 23 -0.82 -11.13 11.68
CA TRP A 23 0.27 -10.35 11.08
C TRP A 23 1.11 -11.16 10.07
N THR A 24 1.15 -12.50 10.23
CA THR A 24 1.81 -13.43 9.28
C THR A 24 1.17 -13.41 7.88
N THR A 25 -0.07 -12.95 7.75
CA THR A 25 -0.71 -12.67 6.47
C THR A 25 -0.06 -11.49 5.77
N GLY A 26 0.36 -10.45 6.51
CA GLY A 26 1.16 -9.34 5.99
C GLY A 26 2.50 -9.83 5.41
N LEU A 27 3.19 -10.75 6.09
CA LEU A 27 4.38 -11.41 5.54
C LEU A 27 4.06 -12.20 4.26
N SER A 28 2.95 -12.92 4.25
CA SER A 28 2.53 -13.71 3.09
C SER A 28 2.25 -12.81 1.88
N ASN A 29 1.61 -11.67 2.09
CA ASN A 29 1.40 -10.65 1.05
C ASN A 29 2.72 -10.08 0.52
N MET A 30 3.70 -9.87 1.41
CA MET A 30 5.03 -9.41 1.00
C MET A 30 5.74 -10.45 0.13
N VAL A 31 5.64 -11.74 0.48
CA VAL A 31 6.17 -12.84 -0.34
C VAL A 31 5.44 -12.93 -1.68
N GLU A 32 4.10 -12.85 -1.68
CA GLU A 32 3.30 -12.84 -2.90
C GLU A 32 3.73 -11.70 -3.83
N PHE A 33 3.81 -10.48 -3.31
CA PHE A 33 4.31 -9.32 -4.04
C PHE A 33 5.69 -9.57 -4.66
N LEU A 34 6.64 -10.11 -3.87
CA LEU A 34 8.00 -10.38 -4.34
C LEU A 34 8.06 -11.41 -5.46
N VAL A 35 7.16 -12.39 -5.45
CA VAL A 35 7.11 -13.48 -6.44
C VAL A 35 6.34 -13.08 -7.70
N TRP A 36 5.24 -12.34 -7.56
CA TRP A 36 4.27 -12.09 -8.63
C TRP A 36 4.44 -10.77 -9.35
N GLU A 37 5.11 -9.78 -8.76
CA GLU A 37 5.37 -8.47 -9.37
C GLU A 37 6.86 -8.25 -9.70
N PRO A 38 7.53 -9.17 -10.44
CA PRO A 38 8.95 -9.04 -10.73
C PRO A 38 9.25 -7.78 -11.54
N GLN A 39 8.29 -7.21 -12.26
CA GLN A 39 8.46 -5.91 -12.93
C GLN A 39 8.75 -4.76 -11.96
N ARG A 40 8.19 -4.80 -10.74
CA ARG A 40 8.41 -3.77 -9.72
C ARG A 40 9.77 -3.91 -9.05
N ILE A 41 10.40 -5.07 -9.20
CA ILE A 41 11.72 -5.40 -8.65
C ILE A 41 12.82 -5.20 -9.72
N LEU A 42 12.58 -5.76 -10.90
CA LEU A 42 13.52 -5.88 -12.01
C LEU A 42 13.35 -4.78 -13.05
N GLY A 43 12.35 -3.90 -12.92
CA GLY A 43 12.04 -2.86 -13.92
C GLY A 43 11.59 -3.40 -15.29
N ILE A 44 11.42 -4.72 -15.44
CA ILE A 44 11.00 -5.40 -16.66
C ILE A 44 10.09 -6.58 -16.31
N SER A 45 9.02 -6.78 -17.09
CA SER A 45 8.12 -7.92 -16.86
C SER A 45 8.78 -9.25 -17.24
N LYS A 46 8.32 -10.35 -16.63
CA LYS A 46 8.75 -11.72 -16.98
C LYS A 46 8.60 -12.00 -18.48
N LYS A 47 7.53 -11.51 -19.10
CA LYS A 47 7.27 -11.69 -20.55
C LYS A 47 8.29 -10.95 -21.41
N GLN A 48 8.59 -9.69 -21.06
CA GLN A 48 9.61 -8.91 -21.76
C GLN A 48 11.00 -9.55 -21.58
N TYR A 49 11.31 -10.03 -20.38
CA TYR A 49 12.56 -10.73 -20.09
C TYR A 49 12.74 -12.00 -20.94
N VAL A 50 11.72 -12.87 -20.98
CA VAL A 50 11.75 -14.09 -21.83
C VAL A 50 11.89 -13.74 -23.31
N ARG A 51 11.13 -12.75 -23.79
CA ARG A 51 11.21 -12.31 -25.19
C ARG A 51 12.62 -11.82 -25.54
N GLN A 52 13.24 -11.04 -24.66
CA GLN A 52 14.59 -10.53 -24.85
C GLN A 52 15.63 -11.66 -24.93
N ILE A 53 15.51 -12.68 -24.09
CA ILE A 53 16.38 -13.88 -24.14
C ILE A 53 16.20 -14.63 -25.46
N ILE A 54 14.95 -14.84 -25.91
CA ILE A 54 14.67 -15.49 -27.19
C ILE A 54 15.29 -14.70 -28.35
N GLU A 55 15.09 -13.38 -28.38
CA GLU A 55 15.64 -12.49 -29.41
C GLU A 55 17.19 -12.53 -29.44
N TRP A 56 17.85 -12.68 -28.28
CA TRP A 56 19.29 -12.86 -28.23
C TRP A 56 19.76 -14.23 -28.70
N ALA A 57 19.00 -15.29 -28.42
CA ALA A 57 19.34 -16.66 -28.76
C ALA A 57 19.17 -16.96 -30.26
N ILE A 58 18.24 -16.30 -30.94
CA ILE A 58 17.99 -16.47 -32.38
C ILE A 58 18.75 -15.46 -33.26
N HIS A 59 19.68 -14.70 -32.67
CA HIS A 59 20.41 -13.67 -33.40
C HIS A 59 21.23 -14.30 -34.55
N PRO A 60 21.26 -13.71 -35.75
CA PRO A 60 21.92 -14.31 -36.92
C PRO A 60 23.40 -14.70 -36.69
N GLU A 61 24.11 -13.95 -35.85
CA GLU A 61 25.51 -14.25 -35.46
C GLU A 61 25.69 -15.59 -34.72
N LEU A 62 24.60 -16.19 -34.25
CA LEU A 62 24.60 -17.48 -33.55
C LEU A 62 24.08 -18.63 -34.42
N GLU A 63 23.84 -18.38 -35.72
CA GLU A 63 23.43 -19.43 -36.64
C GLU A 63 24.52 -20.52 -36.75
N GLY A 64 24.11 -21.78 -36.60
CA GLY A 64 25.03 -22.93 -36.61
C GLY A 64 25.88 -23.13 -35.34
N LYS A 65 25.73 -22.27 -34.33
CA LYS A 65 26.36 -22.45 -33.01
C LYS A 65 25.68 -23.56 -32.22
N ASN A 66 26.45 -24.23 -31.37
CA ASN A 66 25.88 -25.22 -30.46
C ASN A 66 25.18 -24.53 -29.26
N LEU A 67 24.44 -25.30 -28.47
CA LEU A 67 23.65 -24.77 -27.35
C LEU A 67 24.51 -24.06 -26.29
N GLU A 68 25.70 -24.58 -25.97
CA GLU A 68 26.60 -23.97 -24.99
C GLU A 68 27.12 -22.62 -25.49
N GLU A 69 27.47 -22.50 -26.76
CA GLU A 69 27.91 -21.24 -27.37
C GLU A 69 26.80 -20.18 -27.37
N VAL A 70 25.56 -20.58 -27.64
CA VAL A 70 24.38 -19.71 -27.57
C VAL A 70 24.17 -19.24 -26.12
N GLU A 71 24.21 -20.18 -25.16
CA GLU A 71 24.06 -19.87 -23.73
C GLU A 71 25.10 -18.86 -23.26
N GLN A 72 26.38 -19.06 -23.58
CA GLN A 72 27.45 -18.12 -23.20
C GLN A 72 27.26 -16.72 -23.80
N SER A 73 26.80 -16.62 -25.04
CA SER A 73 26.49 -15.34 -25.67
C SER A 73 25.35 -14.61 -24.96
N VAL A 74 24.28 -15.33 -24.63
CA VAL A 74 23.14 -14.81 -23.86
C VAL A 74 23.57 -14.35 -22.47
N ILE A 75 24.36 -15.15 -21.74
CA ILE A 75 24.89 -14.80 -20.42
C ILE A 75 25.72 -13.51 -20.50
N LYS A 76 26.61 -13.39 -21.49
CA LYS A 76 27.41 -12.17 -21.68
C LYS A 76 26.56 -10.93 -21.89
N LYS A 77 25.51 -11.02 -22.73
CA LYS A 77 24.56 -9.91 -22.97
C LYS A 77 23.77 -9.57 -21.70
N LEU A 78 23.36 -10.58 -20.93
CA LEU A 78 22.67 -10.41 -19.66
C LEU A 78 23.56 -9.66 -18.64
N THR A 79 24.79 -10.12 -18.46
CA THR A 79 25.75 -9.49 -17.55
C THR A 79 25.99 -8.03 -17.91
N LEU A 80 26.17 -7.73 -19.20
CA LEU A 80 26.30 -6.35 -19.67
C LEU A 80 25.08 -5.50 -19.30
N LYS A 81 23.86 -6.00 -19.56
CA LYS A 81 22.62 -5.29 -19.23
C LYS A 81 22.44 -5.08 -17.72
N MET A 82 22.87 -6.04 -16.91
CA MET A 82 22.89 -5.89 -15.46
C MET A 82 23.85 -4.77 -15.07
N THR A 83 25.12 -4.82 -15.49
CA THR A 83 26.11 -3.77 -15.20
C THR A 83 25.64 -2.39 -15.64
N GLU A 84 24.96 -2.28 -16.79
CA GLU A 84 24.38 -1.03 -17.27
C GLU A 84 23.27 -0.48 -16.36
N SER A 85 22.53 -1.33 -15.62
CA SER A 85 21.43 -0.89 -14.75
C SER A 85 21.79 -0.81 -13.26
N GLU A 86 22.97 -1.32 -12.87
CA GLU A 86 23.45 -1.29 -11.49
C GLU A 86 23.76 0.14 -11.01
N GLN A 87 23.52 0.39 -9.73
CA GLN A 87 23.93 1.63 -9.06
C GLN A 87 24.76 1.30 -7.82
N LEU A 88 25.83 2.07 -7.61
CA LEU A 88 26.75 1.84 -6.49
C LEU A 88 26.28 2.53 -5.19
N GLU A 89 25.61 3.67 -5.30
CA GLU A 89 25.12 4.42 -4.12
C GLU A 89 23.66 4.10 -3.81
N THR A 90 23.32 4.15 -2.51
CA THR A 90 22.01 3.73 -1.99
C THR A 90 20.84 4.49 -2.64
N TYR A 91 20.97 5.80 -2.84
CA TYR A 91 19.87 6.67 -3.28
C TYR A 91 19.99 7.18 -4.72
N SER A 92 20.95 6.69 -5.51
CA SER A 92 21.03 7.05 -6.93
C SER A 92 19.73 6.73 -7.66
N MET A 93 19.34 7.65 -8.55
CA MET A 93 18.15 7.50 -9.40
C MET A 93 18.18 6.16 -10.13
N GLN A 94 17.04 5.49 -10.14
CA GLN A 94 16.91 4.16 -10.72
C GLN A 94 16.98 4.22 -12.23
N MET A 95 17.70 3.28 -12.83
CA MET A 95 17.56 2.96 -14.25
C MET A 95 16.59 1.78 -14.43
N VAL A 96 15.68 1.91 -15.39
CA VAL A 96 14.74 0.85 -15.75
C VAL A 96 15.51 -0.24 -16.52
N GLY A 97 15.48 -1.48 -16.03
CA GLY A 97 16.11 -2.62 -16.71
C GLY A 97 16.57 -3.74 -15.77
N ILE A 98 17.01 -4.84 -16.37
CA ILE A 98 17.47 -6.07 -15.70
C ILE A 98 18.59 -5.74 -14.71
N CYS A 99 18.47 -6.19 -13.47
CA CYS A 99 19.46 -5.97 -12.41
C CYS A 99 19.80 -7.25 -11.64
N ASN A 100 20.84 -7.20 -10.82
CA ASN A 100 21.15 -8.29 -9.88
C ASN A 100 20.26 -8.25 -8.63
N ALA A 101 20.38 -9.28 -7.79
CA ALA A 101 19.61 -9.39 -6.55
C ALA A 101 19.85 -8.22 -5.57
N ARG A 102 21.08 -7.69 -5.50
CA ARG A 102 21.42 -6.55 -4.63
C ARG A 102 20.68 -5.29 -5.07
N GLU A 103 20.73 -4.95 -6.35
CA GLU A 103 20.05 -3.78 -6.90
C GLU A 103 18.53 -3.94 -6.86
N ALA A 104 18.01 -5.13 -7.12
CA ALA A 104 16.60 -5.48 -6.90
C ALA A 104 16.14 -5.17 -5.46
N ILE A 105 16.90 -5.63 -4.46
CA ILE A 105 16.62 -5.35 -3.05
C ILE A 105 16.69 -3.83 -2.77
N ARG A 106 17.68 -3.12 -3.32
CA ARG A 106 17.79 -1.66 -3.18
C ARG A 106 16.53 -0.95 -3.70
N ARG A 107 16.09 -1.28 -4.92
CA ARG A 107 14.89 -0.69 -5.54
C ARG A 107 13.64 -0.93 -4.70
N VAL A 108 13.43 -2.18 -4.28
CA VAL A 108 12.27 -2.56 -3.46
C VAL A 108 12.30 -1.85 -2.11
N LYS A 109 13.41 -1.97 -1.37
CA LYS A 109 13.51 -1.47 0.01
C LYS A 109 13.39 0.05 0.08
N PHE A 110 14.02 0.77 -0.83
CA PHE A 110 14.18 2.22 -0.69
C PHE A 110 13.23 3.04 -1.56
N PHE A 111 12.58 2.47 -2.58
CA PHE A 111 11.81 3.27 -3.55
C PHE A 111 10.43 2.70 -3.89
N SER A 112 10.06 1.51 -3.39
CA SER A 112 8.76 0.91 -3.70
C SER A 112 7.68 1.39 -2.73
N GLU A 113 6.66 2.07 -3.25
CA GLU A 113 5.45 2.44 -2.51
C GLU A 113 4.71 1.19 -2.03
N ASP A 114 4.53 0.19 -2.88
CA ASP A 114 3.89 -1.08 -2.49
C ASP A 114 4.63 -1.79 -1.35
N TYR A 115 5.96 -1.74 -1.33
CA TYR A 115 6.73 -2.37 -0.25
C TYR A 115 6.50 -1.63 1.08
N LEU A 116 6.48 -0.30 1.03
CA LEU A 116 6.11 0.52 2.19
C LEU A 116 4.70 0.19 2.68
N ASN A 117 3.74 -0.02 1.77
CA ASN A 117 2.37 -0.38 2.15
C ASN A 117 2.33 -1.73 2.88
N LYS A 118 3.09 -2.73 2.42
CA LYS A 118 3.18 -4.02 3.13
C LYS A 118 3.91 -3.93 4.47
N GLU A 119 4.95 -3.12 4.57
CA GLU A 119 5.62 -2.85 5.85
C GLU A 119 4.67 -2.16 6.83
N PHE A 120 3.87 -1.20 6.35
CA PHE A 120 2.90 -0.47 7.15
C PHE A 120 1.75 -1.36 7.63
N ASP A 121 1.28 -2.29 6.79
CA ASP A 121 0.29 -3.29 7.18
C ASP A 121 0.78 -4.12 8.38
N ILE A 122 2.01 -4.65 8.29
CA ILE A 122 2.63 -5.43 9.37
C ILE A 122 2.80 -4.56 10.62
N PHE A 123 3.27 -3.32 10.45
CA PHE A 123 3.45 -2.37 11.53
C PHE A 123 2.14 -2.13 12.30
N LEU A 124 1.08 -1.71 11.61
CA LEU A 124 -0.21 -1.44 12.24
C LEU A 124 -0.83 -2.69 12.87
N SER A 125 -0.68 -3.88 12.28
CA SER A 125 -1.16 -5.13 12.87
C SER A 125 -0.43 -5.54 14.15
N LEU A 126 0.76 -4.98 14.41
CA LEU A 126 1.56 -5.28 15.60
C LEU A 126 1.51 -4.16 16.65
N CYS A 127 1.02 -2.97 16.30
CA CYS A 127 0.80 -1.89 17.24
C CYS A 127 -0.22 -2.28 18.30
N SER A 128 -0.05 -1.79 19.53
CA SER A 128 -1.03 -1.98 20.58
C SER A 128 -2.30 -1.15 20.31
N ASP A 129 -3.43 -1.60 20.86
CA ASP A 129 -4.69 -0.82 20.78
C ASP A 129 -4.54 0.56 21.41
N VAL A 130 -3.75 0.69 22.49
CA VAL A 130 -3.45 1.96 23.16
C VAL A 130 -2.70 2.91 22.23
N TYR A 131 -1.69 2.41 21.50
CA TYR A 131 -0.99 3.18 20.48
C TYR A 131 -1.96 3.67 19.40
N LEU A 132 -2.84 2.79 18.90
CA LEU A 132 -3.79 3.13 17.83
C LEU A 132 -4.85 4.14 18.29
N ASP A 133 -5.35 4.00 19.52
CA ASP A 133 -6.24 4.98 20.14
C ASP A 133 -5.59 6.36 20.15
N LEU A 134 -4.40 6.48 20.75
CA LEU A 134 -3.68 7.75 20.85
C LEU A 134 -3.29 8.32 19.48
N PHE A 135 -2.94 7.45 18.53
CA PHE A 135 -2.60 7.87 17.18
C PHE A 135 -3.81 8.47 16.46
N TYR A 136 -4.93 7.75 16.42
CA TYR A 136 -6.12 8.17 15.66
C TYR A 136 -6.91 9.28 16.34
N GLN A 137 -6.84 9.42 17.68
CA GLN A 137 -7.45 10.53 18.41
C GLN A 137 -6.91 11.91 18.01
N GLN A 138 -5.74 11.98 17.37
CA GLN A 138 -5.24 13.22 16.76
C GLN A 138 -6.10 13.73 15.60
N PHE A 139 -6.92 12.85 15.00
CA PHE A 139 -7.61 13.11 13.74
C PHE A 139 -9.12 12.91 13.81
N ILE A 140 -9.60 12.05 14.71
CA ILE A 140 -11.02 11.78 14.87
C ILE A 140 -11.37 11.55 16.34
N THR A 141 -12.48 12.15 16.78
CA THR A 141 -12.90 12.07 18.18
C THR A 141 -13.64 10.76 18.48
N PHE A 142 -13.12 10.01 19.44
CA PHE A 142 -13.77 8.87 20.07
C PHE A 142 -13.22 8.67 21.48
N GLU A 143 -13.99 7.98 22.32
CA GLU A 143 -13.54 7.60 23.66
C GLU A 143 -12.58 6.42 23.55
N PRO A 144 -11.34 6.53 24.07
CA PRO A 144 -10.34 5.48 23.90
C PRO A 144 -10.79 4.22 24.63
N SER A 145 -11.10 3.19 23.86
CA SER A 145 -11.41 1.85 24.35
C SER A 145 -11.54 0.86 23.19
N GLY A 146 -11.26 -0.40 23.48
CA GLY A 146 -11.60 -1.50 22.61
C GLY A 146 -10.44 -2.05 21.81
N LEU A 147 -10.80 -2.81 20.79
CA LEU A 147 -9.88 -3.66 20.04
C LEU A 147 -9.89 -3.23 18.57
N TRP A 148 -8.72 -2.86 18.09
CA TRP A 148 -8.49 -2.52 16.70
C TRP A 148 -8.17 -3.78 15.92
N SER A 149 -8.75 -3.84 14.73
CA SER A 149 -8.47 -4.84 13.71
C SER A 149 -7.94 -4.11 12.49
N THR A 150 -6.89 -4.64 11.87
CA THR A 150 -6.23 -3.98 10.74
C THR A 150 -6.18 -4.90 9.53
N HIS A 151 -6.43 -4.33 8.36
CA HIS A 151 -6.58 -5.05 7.11
C HIS A 151 -5.83 -4.30 6.02
N GLY A 152 -4.75 -4.90 5.54
CA GLY A 152 -4.04 -4.43 4.36
C GLY A 152 -4.69 -4.89 3.06
N ASN A 153 -4.24 -4.30 1.95
CA ASN A 153 -4.59 -4.75 0.60
C ASN A 153 -4.08 -6.17 0.34
N SER A 154 -4.88 -7.18 0.64
CA SER A 154 -4.52 -8.60 0.56
C SER A 154 -5.53 -9.37 -0.28
N GLY A 155 -5.12 -10.52 -0.81
CA GLY A 155 -6.04 -11.41 -1.51
C GLY A 155 -7.18 -11.91 -0.62
N ILE A 156 -6.97 -12.04 0.70
CA ILE A 156 -8.03 -12.37 1.67
C ILE A 156 -9.07 -11.25 1.71
N PHE A 157 -8.64 -9.99 1.83
CA PHE A 157 -9.55 -8.85 1.84
C PHE A 157 -10.32 -8.73 0.52
N GLU A 158 -9.61 -8.73 -0.62
CA GLU A 158 -10.21 -8.60 -1.95
C GLU A 158 -11.20 -9.74 -2.22
N SER A 159 -10.80 -10.98 -1.93
CA SER A 159 -11.66 -12.14 -2.15
C SER A 159 -12.84 -12.17 -1.18
N SER A 160 -12.74 -11.61 0.02
CA SER A 160 -13.84 -11.60 1.00
C SER A 160 -14.85 -10.49 0.70
N THR A 161 -14.38 -9.27 0.48
CA THR A 161 -15.24 -8.09 0.26
C THR A 161 -15.78 -8.03 -1.16
N GLU A 162 -15.09 -8.64 -2.13
CA GLU A 162 -15.35 -8.51 -3.56
C GLU A 162 -15.33 -7.03 -4.03
N LEU A 163 -14.66 -6.15 -3.28
CA LEU A 163 -14.49 -4.75 -3.62
C LEU A 163 -13.50 -4.63 -4.79
N LYS A 164 -14.05 -4.40 -5.99
CA LYS A 164 -13.26 -4.24 -7.23
C LYS A 164 -13.14 -2.80 -7.69
N ALA A 165 -13.90 -1.90 -7.07
CA ALA A 165 -14.01 -0.51 -7.51
C ALA A 165 -12.77 0.32 -7.12
N MET A 166 -12.04 -0.11 -6.09
CA MET A 166 -10.79 0.51 -5.68
C MET A 166 -9.90 -0.47 -4.93
N TYR A 167 -8.61 -0.17 -4.93
CA TYR A 167 -7.63 -0.75 -4.02
C TYR A 167 -7.41 0.28 -2.92
N MET A 168 -7.64 -0.12 -1.67
CA MET A 168 -7.22 0.64 -0.49
C MET A 168 -5.82 0.21 -0.09
N ASP A 169 -5.10 1.02 0.68
CA ASP A 169 -3.80 0.60 1.22
C ASP A 169 -3.98 -0.18 2.52
N ASN A 170 -4.65 0.42 3.51
CA ASN A 170 -4.96 -0.20 4.78
C ASN A 170 -6.28 0.32 5.39
N LEU A 171 -7.00 -0.56 6.10
CA LEU A 171 -8.15 -0.22 6.94
C LEU A 171 -7.89 -0.66 8.38
N ALA A 172 -8.13 0.25 9.33
CA ALA A 172 -8.22 -0.05 10.75
C ALA A 172 -9.66 0.12 11.22
N TYR A 173 -10.20 -0.86 11.92
CA TYR A 173 -11.57 -0.84 12.42
C TYR A 173 -11.61 -1.15 13.92
N ASN A 174 -12.23 -0.26 14.68
CA ASN A 174 -12.60 -0.51 16.07
C ASN A 174 -14.11 -0.74 16.13
N HIS A 175 -14.49 -2.01 16.30
CA HIS A 175 -15.90 -2.43 16.30
C HIS A 175 -16.69 -1.89 17.48
N GLN A 176 -16.06 -1.79 18.66
CA GLN A 176 -16.74 -1.34 19.87
C GLN A 176 -17.05 0.15 19.82
N LEU A 177 -16.14 0.94 19.25
CA LEU A 177 -16.32 2.37 19.05
C LEU A 177 -17.04 2.72 17.75
N ASN A 178 -17.22 1.73 16.88
CA ASN A 178 -17.75 1.89 15.53
C ASN A 178 -16.98 2.96 14.75
N VAL A 179 -15.65 2.85 14.73
CA VAL A 179 -14.73 3.78 14.04
C VAL A 179 -14.00 3.00 12.94
N LEU A 180 -14.17 3.45 11.70
CA LEU A 180 -13.39 3.01 10.56
C LEU A 180 -12.37 4.08 10.20
N VAL A 181 -11.11 3.68 10.10
CA VAL A 181 -10.03 4.50 9.59
C VAL A 181 -9.48 3.87 8.31
N ALA A 182 -9.55 4.60 7.21
CA ALA A 182 -8.83 4.30 5.99
C ALA A 182 -7.49 5.03 6.00
N ASN A 183 -6.40 4.27 6.07
CA ASN A 183 -5.05 4.80 5.96
C ASN A 183 -4.64 4.73 4.49
N GLU A 184 -4.63 5.88 3.82
CA GLU A 184 -4.06 6.00 2.48
C GLU A 184 -2.60 6.43 2.59
N LEU A 185 -1.72 5.64 1.99
CA LEU A 185 -0.29 5.89 2.00
C LEU A 185 0.14 6.55 0.70
N LYS A 186 1.03 7.52 0.80
CA LYS A 186 1.65 8.18 -0.36
C LYS A 186 3.14 8.25 -0.12
N PHE A 187 3.94 7.78 -1.06
CA PHE A 187 5.40 7.88 -0.93
C PHE A 187 5.84 9.37 -0.96
N SER A 188 5.81 9.96 -2.14
CA SER A 188 5.93 11.42 -2.38
C SER A 188 4.83 11.94 -3.32
N GLY A 189 3.89 11.07 -3.69
CA GLY A 189 2.83 11.34 -4.65
C GLY A 189 1.73 12.25 -4.11
N ARG A 190 1.00 12.88 -5.03
CA ARG A 190 -0.23 13.61 -4.70
C ARG A 190 -1.40 12.64 -4.61
N LYS A 191 -2.39 12.98 -3.77
CA LYS A 191 -3.70 12.32 -3.75
C LYS A 191 -4.27 12.26 -5.18
N ASN A 192 -4.83 11.11 -5.56
CA ASN A 192 -5.55 10.98 -6.82
C ASN A 192 -6.77 11.92 -6.87
N PRO A 193 -7.18 12.42 -8.05
CA PRO A 193 -8.23 13.43 -8.14
C PRO A 193 -9.67 12.96 -7.80
N ASP A 194 -9.89 11.66 -7.60
CA ASP A 194 -11.20 11.04 -7.39
C ASP A 194 -11.22 10.14 -6.14
N GLN A 195 -10.28 10.37 -5.23
CA GLN A 195 -9.94 9.42 -4.20
C GLN A 195 -10.86 9.49 -2.98
N LEU A 196 -11.31 10.68 -2.59
CA LEU A 196 -12.27 10.84 -1.49
C LEU A 196 -13.58 10.12 -1.84
N LEU A 197 -14.07 10.35 -3.07
CA LEU A 197 -15.32 9.74 -3.54
C LEU A 197 -15.20 8.22 -3.68
N LYS A 198 -14.03 7.70 -4.09
CA LYS A 198 -13.77 6.25 -4.10
C LYS A 198 -13.80 5.65 -2.70
N TYR A 199 -13.21 6.32 -1.72
CA TYR A 199 -13.28 5.86 -0.33
C TYR A 199 -14.70 5.89 0.24
N CYS A 200 -15.52 6.86 -0.15
CA CYS A 200 -16.95 6.86 0.17
C CYS A 200 -17.67 5.67 -0.46
N LEU A 201 -17.33 5.32 -1.71
CA LEU A 201 -17.86 4.13 -2.38
C LEU A 201 -17.44 2.83 -1.69
N MET A 202 -16.20 2.74 -1.23
CA MET A 202 -15.75 1.61 -0.42
C MET A 202 -16.54 1.52 0.88
N TYR A 203 -16.70 2.64 1.59
CA TYR A 203 -17.46 2.69 2.83
C TYR A 203 -18.89 2.17 2.62
N GLU A 204 -19.59 2.68 1.61
CA GLU A 204 -20.93 2.21 1.24
C GLU A 204 -20.95 0.71 0.96
N HIS A 205 -20.01 0.22 0.15
CA HIS A 205 -19.92 -1.21 -0.20
C HIS A 205 -19.67 -2.09 1.04
N LEU A 206 -18.77 -1.68 1.94
CA LEU A 206 -18.51 -2.39 3.19
C LEU A 206 -19.76 -2.41 4.08
N LEU A 207 -20.49 -1.31 4.15
CA LEU A 207 -21.73 -1.19 4.91
C LEU A 207 -22.83 -2.08 4.34
N GLU A 208 -23.07 -2.02 3.03
CA GLU A 208 -24.07 -2.84 2.33
C GLU A 208 -23.81 -4.35 2.48
N LYS A 209 -22.53 -4.72 2.51
CA LYS A 209 -22.09 -6.11 2.66
C LYS A 209 -21.99 -6.57 4.13
N GLY A 210 -22.21 -5.68 5.09
CA GLY A 210 -22.15 -5.99 6.53
C GLY A 210 -20.74 -6.23 7.05
N PHE A 211 -19.72 -5.65 6.41
CA PHE A 211 -18.34 -5.69 6.89
C PHE A 211 -18.06 -4.66 8.00
N ILE A 212 -18.90 -3.63 8.08
CA ILE A 212 -18.89 -2.61 9.14
C ILE A 212 -20.30 -2.40 9.66
N ASP A 213 -20.41 -1.88 10.88
CA ASP A 213 -21.70 -1.61 11.49
C ASP A 213 -22.30 -0.29 10.98
N LYS A 214 -23.63 -0.18 11.06
CA LYS A 214 -24.34 1.05 10.70
C LYS A 214 -23.90 2.20 11.60
N GLY A 215 -23.74 3.38 11.00
CA GLY A 215 -23.36 4.60 11.72
C GLY A 215 -21.88 4.65 12.11
N ALA A 216 -21.01 3.86 11.46
CA ALA A 216 -19.59 3.94 11.69
C ALA A 216 -19.06 5.35 11.42
N LYS A 217 -18.30 5.91 12.36
CA LYS A 217 -17.51 7.11 12.11
C LYS A 217 -16.43 6.76 11.10
N PHE A 218 -16.24 7.60 10.09
CA PHE A 218 -15.30 7.31 9.01
C PHE A 218 -14.23 8.38 8.91
N LEU A 219 -12.98 7.99 9.15
CA LEU A 219 -11.79 8.80 8.91
C LEU A 219 -11.06 8.30 7.66
N LEU A 220 -10.76 9.20 6.74
CA LEU A 220 -9.76 8.98 5.69
C LEU A 220 -8.49 9.76 6.05
N LEU A 221 -7.46 9.03 6.45
CA LEU A 221 -6.16 9.56 6.86
C LEU A 221 -5.15 9.39 5.73
N PHE A 222 -4.66 10.50 5.19
CA PHE A 222 -3.55 10.52 4.24
C PHE A 222 -2.21 10.55 4.99
N ILE A 223 -1.36 9.55 4.77
CA ILE A 223 -0.02 9.48 5.34
C ILE A 223 0.99 9.61 4.20
N GLY A 224 1.74 10.71 4.16
CA GLY A 224 2.55 11.02 2.98
C GLY A 224 3.80 11.87 3.20
N GLY A 225 4.54 12.12 2.13
CA GLY A 225 5.69 13.03 2.18
C GLY A 225 5.31 14.50 2.41
N ASN A 226 4.07 14.88 2.08
CA ASN A 226 3.56 16.24 2.24
C ASN A 226 2.16 16.22 2.87
N ALA A 227 1.87 17.22 3.70
CA ALA A 227 0.54 17.41 4.26
C ALA A 227 -0.47 17.77 3.15
N LEU A 228 -1.70 17.30 3.32
CA LEU A 228 -2.80 17.60 2.42
C LEU A 228 -3.34 19.03 2.67
N GLU A 229 -4.05 19.57 1.69
CA GLU A 229 -4.88 20.76 1.90
C GLU A 229 -5.88 20.49 3.03
N HIS A 230 -5.90 21.34 4.06
CA HIS A 230 -6.70 21.10 5.27
C HIS A 230 -8.20 21.37 5.05
N ASN A 231 -8.59 21.98 3.92
CA ASN A 231 -9.97 22.28 3.63
C ASN A 231 -10.66 21.11 2.91
N LYS A 232 -11.31 20.24 3.69
CA LYS A 232 -12.14 19.12 3.21
C LYS A 232 -13.09 19.55 2.09
N GLN A 233 -13.83 20.64 2.29
CA GLN A 233 -14.85 21.09 1.34
C GLN A 233 -14.23 21.41 -0.03
N ARG A 234 -13.11 22.13 -0.05
CA ARG A 234 -12.40 22.43 -1.32
C ARG A 234 -11.90 21.18 -2.02
N LEU A 235 -11.46 20.17 -1.28
CA LEU A 235 -11.04 18.90 -1.87
C LEU A 235 -12.23 18.19 -2.51
N VAL A 236 -13.34 18.08 -1.78
CA VAL A 236 -14.59 17.50 -2.26
C VAL A 236 -15.09 18.24 -3.50
N ASP A 237 -15.17 19.58 -3.46
CA ASP A 237 -15.63 20.40 -4.58
C ASP A 237 -14.80 20.17 -5.85
N ARG A 238 -13.48 20.04 -5.70
CA ARG A 238 -12.58 19.73 -6.82
C ARG A 238 -12.82 18.33 -7.39
N GLU A 239 -13.02 17.33 -6.54
CA GLU A 239 -13.34 15.96 -7.01
C GLU A 239 -14.70 15.92 -7.71
N LEU A 240 -15.72 16.56 -7.15
CA LEU A 240 -17.06 16.65 -7.74
C LEU A 240 -17.00 17.37 -9.08
N ALA A 241 -16.32 18.51 -9.17
CA ALA A 241 -16.17 19.25 -10.43
C ALA A 241 -15.50 18.40 -11.51
N LEU A 242 -14.47 17.62 -11.16
CA LEU A 242 -13.84 16.68 -12.07
C LEU A 242 -14.81 15.57 -12.52
N CYS A 243 -15.53 14.99 -11.57
CA CYS A 243 -16.47 13.90 -11.83
C CYS A 243 -17.61 14.38 -12.75
N HIS A 244 -18.16 15.57 -12.51
CA HIS A 244 -19.16 16.18 -13.39
C HIS A 244 -18.60 16.47 -14.79
N LYS A 245 -17.38 17.00 -14.90
CA LYS A 245 -16.71 17.24 -16.19
C LYS A 245 -16.51 15.95 -17.00
N ARG A 246 -16.42 14.80 -16.33
CA ARG A 246 -16.20 13.47 -16.93
C ARG A 246 -17.27 12.46 -16.50
N ALA A 247 -18.54 12.88 -16.51
CA ALA A 247 -19.65 12.11 -15.97
C ALA A 247 -19.73 10.66 -16.49
N LYS A 248 -19.49 10.41 -17.78
CA LYS A 248 -19.50 9.04 -18.34
C LYS A 248 -18.50 8.09 -17.65
N LYS A 249 -17.37 8.61 -17.17
CA LYS A 249 -16.35 7.82 -16.47
C LYS A 249 -16.68 7.68 -14.97
N TYR A 250 -17.24 8.72 -14.37
CA TYR A 250 -17.39 8.85 -12.91
C TYR A 250 -18.83 8.82 -12.41
N GLN A 251 -19.78 8.39 -13.24
CA GLN A 251 -21.20 8.36 -12.88
C GLN A 251 -21.47 7.60 -11.57
N HIS A 252 -20.73 6.51 -11.33
CA HIS A 252 -20.84 5.71 -10.11
C HIS A 252 -20.41 6.45 -8.84
N LEU A 253 -19.60 7.52 -8.96
CA LEU A 253 -19.13 8.38 -7.87
C LEU A 253 -20.02 9.62 -7.64
N LEU A 254 -21.00 9.87 -8.52
CA LEU A 254 -21.92 11.01 -8.45
C LEU A 254 -23.30 10.63 -7.88
N ARG A 255 -23.38 9.47 -7.22
CA ARG A 255 -24.61 8.98 -6.58
C ARG A 255 -24.94 9.80 -5.35
N LYS A 256 -26.23 10.02 -5.09
CA LYS A 256 -26.69 10.89 -3.98
C LYS A 256 -26.30 10.30 -2.62
N GLU A 257 -26.38 8.98 -2.51
CA GLU A 257 -26.03 8.18 -1.34
C GLU A 257 -24.57 8.40 -0.93
N LEU A 258 -23.67 8.57 -1.91
CA LEU A 258 -22.26 8.86 -1.64
C LEU A 258 -22.05 10.26 -1.08
N LEU A 259 -22.87 11.25 -1.48
CA LEU A 259 -22.75 12.62 -0.97
C LEU A 259 -23.14 12.69 0.51
N GLU A 260 -24.11 11.89 0.94
CA GLU A 260 -24.46 11.76 2.37
C GLU A 260 -23.28 11.20 3.18
N ILE A 261 -22.52 10.25 2.61
CA ILE A 261 -21.30 9.73 3.26
C ILE A 261 -20.20 10.80 3.30
N VAL A 262 -20.04 11.59 2.23
CA VAL A 262 -19.03 12.67 2.18
C VAL A 262 -19.27 13.71 3.28
N ASP A 263 -20.52 14.02 3.61
CA ASP A 263 -20.85 14.97 4.68
C ASP A 263 -20.31 14.50 6.04
N HIS A 264 -20.36 13.19 6.30
CA HIS A 264 -19.90 12.55 7.54
C HIS A 264 -18.46 12.04 7.51
N LEU A 265 -17.78 12.09 6.36
CA LEU A 265 -16.38 11.71 6.22
C LEU A 265 -15.47 12.73 6.91
N GLU A 266 -14.63 12.28 7.84
CA GLU A 266 -13.49 13.05 8.33
C GLU A 266 -12.29 12.85 7.38
N VAL A 267 -11.60 13.94 7.04
CA VAL A 267 -10.42 13.89 6.18
C VAL A 267 -9.27 14.55 6.90
N ALA A 268 -8.21 13.79 7.14
CA ALA A 268 -7.00 14.28 7.79
C ALA A 268 -5.75 13.88 7.02
N SER A 269 -4.62 14.47 7.38
CA SER A 269 -3.33 14.05 6.86
C SER A 269 -2.23 14.21 7.88
N ILE A 270 -1.26 13.31 7.84
CA ILE A 270 -0.01 13.40 8.59
C ILE A 270 1.16 13.12 7.65
N THR A 271 2.30 13.76 7.91
CA THR A 271 3.51 13.44 7.15
C THR A 271 4.23 12.23 7.73
N TRP A 272 5.04 11.53 6.93
CA TRP A 272 5.91 10.46 7.44
C TRP A 272 6.85 10.95 8.55
N SER A 273 7.36 12.17 8.44
CA SER A 273 8.18 12.81 9.49
C SER A 273 7.38 13.04 10.76
N SER A 274 6.15 13.56 10.66
CA SER A 274 5.28 13.76 11.82
C SER A 274 4.84 12.45 12.46
N LEU A 275 4.71 11.36 11.69
CA LEU A 275 4.45 10.03 12.24
C LEU A 275 5.66 9.53 13.05
N ILE A 276 6.88 9.75 12.58
CA ILE A 276 8.11 9.46 13.34
C ILE A 276 8.15 10.27 14.64
N GLU A 277 7.80 11.56 14.58
CA GLU A 277 7.72 12.42 15.77
C GLU A 277 6.67 11.93 16.77
N PHE A 278 5.50 11.51 16.28
CA PHE A 278 4.47 10.89 17.11
C PHE A 278 5.01 9.63 17.80
N ASN A 279 5.66 8.72 17.06
CA ASN A 279 6.24 7.50 17.62
C ASN A 279 7.26 7.79 18.71
N ASN A 280 8.15 8.76 18.47
CA ASN A 280 9.17 9.15 19.45
C ASN A 280 8.53 9.75 20.71
N ARG A 281 7.47 10.55 20.56
CA ARG A 281 6.73 11.11 21.68
C ARG A 281 6.01 10.02 22.47
N TYR A 282 5.30 9.12 21.79
CA TYR A 282 4.62 7.99 22.40
C TYR A 282 5.57 7.15 23.25
N LEU A 283 6.76 6.84 22.72
CA LEU A 283 7.81 6.10 23.43
C LEU A 283 8.36 6.84 24.67
N ALA A 284 8.40 8.17 24.64
CA ALA A 284 8.90 8.98 25.74
C ALA A 284 7.86 9.19 26.85
N GLU A 285 6.57 9.23 26.49
CA GLU A 285 5.47 9.59 27.39
C GLU A 285 4.74 8.37 27.98
N ASN A 286 4.89 7.18 27.39
CA ASN A 286 4.18 5.97 27.80
C ASN A 286 5.13 4.86 28.26
N ASP A 287 4.71 4.09 29.27
CA ASP A 287 5.42 2.88 29.70
C ASP A 287 5.17 1.76 28.67
N THR A 288 6.12 1.61 27.76
CA THR A 288 6.03 0.69 26.62
C THR A 288 6.90 -0.53 26.84
N CYS A 289 6.37 -1.72 26.52
CA CYS A 289 7.15 -2.94 26.61
C CYS A 289 8.27 -2.99 25.56
N GLN A 290 9.31 -3.81 25.78
CA GLN A 290 10.45 -3.91 24.87
C GLN A 290 10.04 -4.27 23.43
N VAL A 291 8.99 -5.07 23.25
CA VAL A 291 8.53 -5.48 21.91
C VAL A 291 7.96 -4.29 21.15
N GLU A 292 7.12 -3.48 21.79
CA GLU A 292 6.54 -2.28 21.21
C GLU A 292 7.61 -1.22 20.92
N GLN A 293 8.58 -1.04 21.83
CA GLN A 293 9.73 -0.17 21.58
C GLN A 293 10.49 -0.56 20.31
N LYS A 294 10.80 -1.85 20.14
CA LYS A 294 11.49 -2.37 18.96
C LYS A 294 10.66 -2.18 17.68
N LEU A 295 9.35 -2.38 17.77
CA LEU A 295 8.43 -2.18 16.64
C LEU A 295 8.46 -0.73 16.16
N LEU A 296 8.21 0.23 17.07
CA LEU A 296 8.13 1.66 16.74
C LEU A 296 9.48 2.20 16.25
N GLN A 297 10.58 1.85 16.94
CA GLN A 297 11.93 2.25 16.54
C GLN A 297 12.33 1.62 15.21
N GLY A 298 12.05 0.33 15.01
CA GLY A 298 12.35 -0.38 13.78
C GLY A 298 11.60 0.20 12.57
N PHE A 299 10.32 0.56 12.76
CA PHE A 299 9.54 1.20 11.72
C PHE A 299 10.07 2.61 11.40
N ASN A 300 10.40 3.42 12.41
CA ASN A 300 11.04 4.72 12.23
C ASN A 300 12.34 4.61 11.43
N GLN A 301 13.20 3.65 11.76
CA GLN A 301 14.45 3.40 11.04
C GLN A 301 14.19 2.97 9.59
N SER A 302 13.20 2.10 9.34
CA SER A 302 12.83 1.71 7.97
C SER A 302 12.36 2.91 7.16
N LEU A 303 11.46 3.74 7.72
CA LEU A 303 10.99 4.97 7.08
C LEU A 303 12.13 5.92 6.75
N GLN A 304 13.01 6.22 7.72
CA GLN A 304 14.16 7.10 7.51
C GLN A 304 15.13 6.58 6.45
N SER A 305 15.12 5.27 6.17
CA SER A 305 15.93 4.70 5.09
C SER A 305 15.31 4.87 3.71
N LYS A 306 14.02 5.24 3.59
CA LYS A 306 13.35 5.36 2.29
C LYS A 306 13.85 6.58 1.51
N SER A 307 13.87 6.47 0.19
CA SER A 307 14.43 7.50 -0.68
C SER A 307 13.68 8.82 -0.59
N PHE A 308 12.34 8.81 -0.50
CA PHE A 308 11.54 10.03 -0.36
C PHE A 308 11.81 10.82 0.92
N MET A 309 12.42 10.20 1.95
CA MET A 309 12.84 10.87 3.17
C MET A 309 14.22 11.54 3.03
N ASN A 310 15.02 11.14 2.03
CA ASN A 310 16.43 11.53 1.89
C ASN A 310 16.71 12.34 0.62
N LEU A 311 15.90 12.18 -0.42
CA LEU A 311 15.98 12.97 -1.63
C LEU A 311 15.33 14.32 -1.33
N SER A 312 16.15 15.37 -1.28
CA SER A 312 15.67 16.75 -1.24
C SER A 312 14.74 16.95 -2.43
N LEU A 313 13.48 17.31 -2.18
CA LEU A 313 12.49 17.60 -3.22
C LEU A 313 12.94 18.70 -4.17
#